data_AF-A0A0L7LP85-F1
#
_entry.id   AF-A0A0L7LP85-F1
#
_cell.length_a   1.000
_cell.length_b   1.000
_cell.length_c   1.000
_cell.angle_alpha   90.00
_cell.angle_beta   90.00
_cell.angle_gamma   90.00
#
_symmetry.space_group_name_H-M   'P 1'
#
loop_
_entity.id
_entity.type
_entity.pdbx_description
1 polymer ?
#
loop_
_entity_poly.entity_id
_entity_poly.type
_entity_poly.pdbx_seq_one_letter_code
_entity_poly.pdbx_strand_id
1 'polypeptide(L)'
;MKPQLDVDSLRTEHESEEQWEVRRNFMLEHCGDFEEQELVTLAQLFTNIEFLGCRYPPETMKRISKLSEKVSAKYRESRKNKLKRTFVEASDAAEAKAKRR
;
A
#
# COMPACT_ATOMS: atom_id res chain seq x y z
N MET A 1 -9.75 29.34 2.88
CA MET A 1 -10.41 28.03 3.01
C MET A 1 -9.60 27.05 2.17
N LYS A 2 -8.96 26.04 2.77
CA LYS A 2 -8.38 24.95 1.98
C LYS A 2 -9.55 24.24 1.28
N PRO A 3 -9.51 24.03 -0.04
CA PRO A 3 -10.58 23.32 -0.73
C PRO A 3 -10.73 21.94 -0.09
N GLN A 4 -11.95 21.57 0.25
CA GLN A 4 -12.24 20.23 0.74
C GLN A 4 -12.11 19.30 -0.45
N LEU A 5 -10.98 18.58 -0.54
CA LEU A 5 -10.80 17.56 -1.55
C LEU A 5 -11.89 16.50 -1.40
N ASP A 6 -12.71 16.32 -2.43
CA ASP A 6 -13.67 15.22 -2.47
C ASP A 6 -12.95 13.92 -2.80
N VAL A 7 -12.46 13.24 -1.77
CA VAL A 7 -11.71 11.99 -1.91
C VAL A 7 -12.55 10.93 -2.61
N ASP A 8 -13.86 10.86 -2.36
CA ASP A 8 -14.71 9.80 -2.91
C ASP A 8 -14.87 9.90 -4.44
N SER A 9 -14.75 11.11 -5.00
CA SER A 9 -14.72 11.33 -6.45
C SER A 9 -13.48 10.77 -7.15
N LEU A 10 -12.40 10.50 -6.42
CA LEU A 10 -11.12 10.05 -6.97
C LEU A 10 -11.05 8.52 -7.18
N ARG A 11 -12.10 7.79 -6.78
CA ARG A 11 -12.17 6.33 -6.96
C ARG A 11 -12.20 5.96 -8.44
N THR A 12 -11.45 4.93 -8.82
CA THR A 12 -11.44 4.38 -10.17
C THR A 12 -12.25 3.08 -10.24
N GLU A 13 -12.77 2.73 -11.41
CA GLU A 13 -13.57 1.51 -11.60
C GLU A 13 -12.75 0.22 -11.52
N HIS A 14 -11.44 0.29 -11.78
CA HIS A 14 -10.55 -0.86 -11.89
C HIS A 14 -9.85 -1.22 -10.57
N GLU A 15 -10.02 -0.43 -9.51
CA GLU A 15 -9.44 -0.76 -8.20
C GLU A 15 -10.40 -1.61 -7.35
N SER A 16 -9.86 -2.63 -6.69
CA SER A 16 -10.61 -3.44 -5.72
C SER A 16 -11.05 -2.62 -4.50
N GLU A 17 -12.08 -3.06 -3.78
CA GLU A 17 -12.55 -2.37 -2.57
C GLU A 17 -11.47 -2.27 -1.49
N GLU A 18 -10.67 -3.32 -1.30
CA GLU A 18 -9.56 -3.32 -0.33
C GLU A 18 -8.48 -2.29 -0.73
N GLN A 19 -8.16 -2.19 -2.02
CA GLN A 19 -7.21 -1.17 -2.53
C GLN A 19 -7.76 0.23 -2.32
N TRP A 20 -9.03 0.44 -2.65
CA TRP A 20 -9.68 1.74 -2.51
C TRP A 20 -9.71 2.20 -1.06
N GLU A 21 -10.10 1.34 -0.13
CA GLU A 21 -10.17 1.68 1.30
C GLU A 21 -8.80 2.14 1.83
N VAL A 22 -7.73 1.43 1.47
CA VAL A 22 -6.37 1.79 1.85
C VAL A 22 -5.92 3.11 1.22
N ARG A 23 -6.22 3.32 -0.07
CA ARG A 23 -5.91 4.56 -0.79
C ARG A 23 -6.65 5.75 -0.18
N ARG A 24 -7.96 5.59 0.07
CA ARG A 24 -8.85 6.59 0.67
C ARG A 24 -8.39 6.99 2.07
N ASN A 25 -8.05 6.02 2.91
CA ASN A 25 -7.53 6.28 4.26
C ASN A 25 -6.21 7.05 4.21
N PHE A 26 -5.34 6.76 3.23
CA PHE A 26 -4.12 7.54 3.02
C PHE A 26 -4.44 8.99 2.63
N MET A 27 -5.36 9.19 1.68
CA MET A 27 -5.75 10.53 1.24
C MET A 27 -6.40 11.35 2.37
N LEU A 28 -7.27 10.74 3.19
CA LEU A 28 -7.95 11.42 4.29
C LEU A 28 -7.01 11.84 5.43
N GLU A 29 -5.98 11.04 5.74
CA GLU A 29 -5.00 11.39 6.76
C GLU A 29 -4.14 12.60 6.35
N HIS A 30 -3.91 12.78 5.04
CA HIS A 30 -2.94 13.72 4.49
C HIS A 30 -3.56 14.84 3.64
N CYS A 31 -4.90 14.93 3.55
CA CYS A 31 -5.59 15.94 2.72
C CYS A 31 -5.36 17.39 3.16
N GLY A 32 -4.94 17.59 4.41
CA GLY A 32 -4.59 18.91 4.94
C GLY A 32 -3.15 19.33 4.67
N ASP A 33 -2.27 18.40 4.31
CA ASP A 33 -0.81 18.60 4.32
C ASP A 33 -0.20 18.76 2.92
N PHE A 34 -0.91 18.31 1.88
CA PHE A 34 -0.42 18.31 0.50
C PHE A 34 -1.44 18.94 -0.46
N GLU A 35 -0.94 19.40 -1.60
CA GLU A 35 -1.79 19.73 -2.74
C GLU A 35 -2.43 18.47 -3.32
N GLU A 36 -3.62 18.60 -3.93
CA GLU A 36 -4.41 17.48 -4.45
C GLU A 36 -3.58 16.54 -5.34
N GLN A 37 -2.88 17.09 -6.34
CA GLN A 37 -2.13 16.30 -7.32
C GLN A 37 -0.97 15.54 -6.66
N GLU A 38 -0.29 16.16 -5.70
CA GLU A 38 0.77 15.51 -4.94
C GLU A 38 0.21 14.39 -4.07
N LEU A 39 -0.92 14.64 -3.39
CA LEU A 39 -1.57 13.66 -2.54
C LEU A 39 -2.04 12.44 -3.31
N VAL A 40 -2.69 12.63 -4.46
CA VAL A 40 -3.14 11.55 -5.34
C VAL A 40 -1.96 10.71 -5.79
N THR A 41 -0.85 11.35 -6.15
CA THR A 41 0.38 10.66 -6.57
C THR A 41 0.97 9.83 -5.44
N LEU A 42 1.09 10.40 -4.23
CA LEU A 42 1.62 9.70 -3.06
C LEU A 42 0.74 8.51 -2.66
N ALA A 43 -0.59 8.68 -2.70
CA ALA A 43 -1.55 7.62 -2.43
C ALA A 43 -1.44 6.48 -3.45
N GLN A 44 -1.26 6.80 -4.73
CA GLN A 44 -1.06 5.80 -5.78
C GLN A 44 0.27 5.05 -5.64
N LEU A 45 1.36 5.76 -5.31
CA LEU A 45 2.65 5.13 -5.05
C LEU A 45 2.55 4.15 -3.88
N PHE A 46 1.89 4.56 -2.80
CA PHE A 46 1.67 3.71 -1.64
C PHE A 46 0.89 2.43 -2.00
N THR A 47 -0.23 2.53 -2.71
CA THR A 47 -1.00 1.35 -3.11
C THR A 47 -0.24 0.46 -4.09
N ASN A 48 0.52 1.02 -5.03
CA ASN A 48 1.36 0.25 -5.94
C ASN A 48 2.44 -0.54 -5.18
N ILE A 49 3.05 0.05 -4.15
CA ILE A 49 4.03 -0.65 -3.30
C ILE A 49 3.39 -1.80 -2.53
N GLU A 50 2.25 -1.57 -1.88
CA GLU A 50 1.62 -2.56 -0.98
C GLU A 50 0.87 -3.67 -1.74
N PHE A 51 0.19 -3.35 -2.86
CA PHE A 51 -0.64 -4.31 -3.59
C PHE A 51 0.02 -4.91 -4.83
N LEU A 52 0.81 -4.11 -5.56
CA LEU A 52 1.46 -4.56 -6.80
C LEU A 52 2.94 -4.96 -6.57
N GLY A 53 3.47 -4.71 -5.38
CA GLY A 53 4.87 -5.01 -5.05
C GLY A 53 5.88 -4.11 -5.77
N CYS A 54 5.44 -2.96 -6.29
CA CYS A 54 6.31 -2.03 -7.00
C CYS A 54 7.46 -1.53 -6.11
N ARG A 55 8.57 -1.17 -6.74
CA ARG A 55 9.74 -0.57 -6.09
C ARG A 55 10.07 0.74 -6.79
N TYR A 56 10.35 1.75 -5.99
CA TYR A 56 10.71 3.09 -6.43
C TYR A 56 12.09 3.46 -5.86
N PRO A 57 12.69 4.59 -6.26
CA PRO A 57 13.95 5.04 -5.70
C PRO A 57 13.94 5.08 -4.16
N PRO A 58 15.08 4.82 -3.48
CA PRO A 58 15.14 4.68 -2.02
C PRO A 58 14.53 5.85 -1.26
N GLU A 59 14.76 7.07 -1.72
CA GLU A 59 14.22 8.30 -1.12
C GLU A 59 12.68 8.31 -1.14
N THR A 60 12.07 7.92 -2.26
CA THR A 60 10.62 7.79 -2.40
C THR A 60 10.07 6.70 -1.48
N MET A 61 10.73 5.53 -1.44
CA MET A 61 10.33 4.44 -0.56
C MET A 61 10.34 4.86 0.90
N LYS A 62 11.39 5.58 1.33
CA LYS A 62 11.52 6.12 2.69
C LYS A 62 10.43 7.14 3.00
N ARG A 63 10.14 8.05 2.07
CA ARG A 63 9.07 9.05 2.20
C ARG A 63 7.71 8.40 2.36
N ILE A 64 7.35 7.46 1.49
CA ILE A 64 6.08 6.72 1.56
C ILE A 64 6.01 5.88 2.84
N SER A 65 7.11 5.24 3.25
CA SER A 65 7.15 4.48 4.49
C SER A 65 6.79 5.35 5.69
N LYS A 66 7.31 6.58 5.77
CA LYS A 66 7.04 7.52 6.86
C LYS A 66 5.58 8.02 6.85
N LEU A 67 5.06 8.37 5.68
CA LEU A 67 3.67 8.85 5.54
C LEU A 67 2.64 7.75 5.81
N SER A 68 3.00 6.51 5.48
CA SER A 68 2.11 5.36 5.68
C SER A 68 2.14 4.78 7.09
N GLU A 69 2.99 5.22 8.02
CA GLU A 69 3.04 4.63 9.38
C GLU A 69 1.68 4.67 10.08
N LYS A 70 0.95 5.78 9.98
CA LYS A 70 -0.38 5.95 10.59
C LYS A 70 -1.49 5.18 9.90
N VAL A 71 -1.42 5.07 8.57
CA VAL A 71 -2.44 4.43 7.72
C VAL A 71 -2.24 2.91 7.68
N SER A 72 -0.98 2.49 7.62
CA SER A 72 -0.57 1.09 7.48
C SER A 72 -0.72 0.29 8.78
N ALA A 73 -0.80 0.92 9.96
CA ALA A 73 -0.98 0.20 11.20
C ALA A 73 -2.24 -0.68 11.17
N LYS A 74 -3.40 -0.11 10.80
CA LYS A 74 -4.68 -0.83 10.69
C LYS A 74 -4.68 -1.85 9.54
N TYR A 75 -4.15 -1.48 8.38
CA TYR A 75 -4.11 -2.37 7.21
C TYR A 75 -3.13 -3.55 7.39
N ARG A 76 -1.94 -3.31 7.92
CA ARG A 76 -0.95 -4.37 8.17
C ARG A 76 -1.45 -5.31 9.27
N GLU A 77 -2.18 -4.81 10.26
CA GLU A 77 -2.82 -5.64 11.28
C GLU A 77 -3.88 -6.59 10.67
N SER A 78 -4.76 -6.09 9.79
CA SER A 78 -5.73 -6.94 9.09
C SER A 78 -5.07 -7.97 8.16
N ARG A 79 -3.90 -7.65 7.59
CA ARG A 79 -3.09 -8.55 6.76
C ARG A 79 -2.24 -9.55 7.56
N LYS A 80 -1.89 -9.30 8.83
CA LYS A 80 -1.15 -10.25 9.68
C LYS A 80 -1.92 -11.57 9.84
N ASN A 81 -3.24 -11.50 9.86
CA ASN A 81 -4.12 -12.66 10.02
C ASN A 81 -4.51 -13.32 8.68
N LYS A 82 -4.18 -12.70 7.52
CA LYS A 82 -4.37 -13.35 6.22
C LYS A 82 -3.27 -14.37 5.98
N LEU A 83 -3.66 -15.55 5.48
CA LEU A 83 -2.75 -16.63 5.13
C LEU A 83 -1.70 -16.12 4.13
N LYS A 84 -0.45 -15.97 4.58
CA LYS A 84 0.68 -15.69 3.69
C LYS A 84 0.95 -16.94 2.88
N ARG A 85 0.29 -17.08 1.72
CA ARG A 85 0.66 -18.09 0.72
C ARG A 85 2.03 -17.69 0.20
N THR A 86 3.08 -18.22 0.80
CA THR A 86 4.43 -18.17 0.24
C THR A 86 4.41 -18.96 -1.06
N PHE A 87 4.41 -18.24 -2.19
CA PHE A 87 4.79 -18.82 -3.46
C PHE A 87 6.30 -19.02 -3.40
N VAL A 88 6.71 -20.28 -3.39
CA VAL A 88 8.10 -20.71 -3.49
C VAL A 88 8.27 -21.39 -4.83
N GLU A 89 9.44 -21.24 -5.43
CA GLU A 89 9.80 -22.02 -6.59
C GLU A 89 9.88 -23.49 -6.21
N ALA A 90 9.54 -24.40 -7.13
CA ALA A 90 9.51 -25.84 -6.83
C ALA A 90 10.89 -26.37 -6.39
N SER A 91 11.96 -25.78 -6.95
CA SER A 91 13.37 -26.00 -6.59
C SER A 91 13.63 -25.64 -5.12
N ASP A 92 13.31 -24.40 -4.72
CA ASP A 92 13.46 -23.91 -3.34
C ASP A 92 12.66 -24.75 -2.33
N ALA A 93 11.43 -25.13 -2.69
CA ALA A 93 10.58 -25.98 -1.86
C ALA A 93 11.19 -27.39 -1.67
N ALA A 94 11.75 -27.96 -2.73
CA ALA A 94 12.40 -29.27 -2.70
C ALA A 94 13.71 -29.22 -1.88
N GLU A 95 14.52 -28.18 -2.04
CA GLU A 95 15.77 -27.99 -1.30
C GLU A 95 15.50 -27.79 0.20
N ALA A 96 14.50 -26.99 0.57
CA ALA A 96 14.09 -26.80 1.97
C ALA A 96 13.62 -28.11 2.63
N LYS A 97 12.98 -29.01 1.86
CA LYS A 97 12.57 -30.34 2.33
C LYS A 97 13.78 -31.28 2.50
N ALA A 98 14.75 -31.22 1.58
CA ALA A 98 15.97 -32.01 1.66
C ALA A 98 16.85 -31.61 2.85
N LYS A 99 17.01 -30.30 3.12
CA LYS A 99 17.78 -29.76 4.25
C LYS A 99 17.18 -30.01 5.64
N ARG A 100 15.91 -30.44 5.71
CA ARG A 100 15.21 -30.78 6.97
C ARG A 100 15.33 -32.26 7.37
N ARG A 101 15.94 -33.10 6.53
CA ARG A 101 16.28 -34.50 6.85
C ARG A 101 17.75 -34.59 7.26
#